data_AF-A0A9W9FKL4-F1
#
_entry.id   AF-A0A9W9FKL4-F1
#
_cell.length_a   1.000
_cell.length_b   1.000
_cell.length_c   1.000
_cell.angle_alpha   90.00
_cell.angle_beta   90.00
_cell.angle_gamma   90.00
#
_symmetry.space_group_name_H-M   'P 1'
#
loop_
_entity.id
_entity.type
_entity.pdbx_description
1 polymer ?
#
loop_
_entity_poly.entity_id
_entity_poly.type
_entity_poly.pdbx_seq_one_letter_code
_entity_poly.pdbx_strand_id
1 'polypeptide(L)'
;MGAILETASGPIGGRDRFPWSILSSLSIGPQSEHACRTLDHMAGFARSLKTLKLEVFYEKRNQNCESPKRFLLSFDTLVYLELQNYPCPVQAIAQHTQLVRLCLHSTESWNPQAQRNVLSKEDLEHLDAHCPHLEYLELDIERQNDDWPWDILTTLATVFDHLRKLTLHFHLGNTRNPQMPVLNYHSAQEIRNVFYKSRQAAFERYPGIHTSEKARAEPSSTSASASFLSKLERLTLKTGFEKSLRRYPDPYPRRAAWAELHTVTFELRPPKTAIEKPEFTHLQRQELEAIPDRRAVDPAYYKKLKKMVDAAVEGP
;
A
#
# COMPACT_ATOMS: atom_id res chain seq x y z
N MET A 1 -4.67 -25.89 -0.88
CA MET A 1 -6.10 -25.76 -1.21
C MET A 1 -6.56 -24.40 -0.72
N GLY A 2 -6.76 -23.43 -1.62
CA GLY A 2 -7.39 -22.15 -1.25
C GLY A 2 -8.89 -22.33 -1.30
N ALA A 3 -9.57 -22.12 -0.17
CA ALA A 3 -11.02 -22.09 -0.17
C ALA A 3 -11.46 -20.71 -0.66
N ILE A 4 -11.90 -20.61 -1.91
CA ILE A 4 -12.73 -19.49 -2.35
C ILE A 4 -14.13 -19.82 -1.87
N LEU A 5 -14.56 -19.17 -0.78
CA LEU A 5 -15.96 -19.22 -0.35
C LEU A 5 -16.76 -18.31 -1.29
N GLU A 6 -17.10 -18.82 -2.47
CA GLU A 6 -18.27 -18.33 -3.20
C GLU A 6 -19.49 -18.57 -2.31
N THR A 7 -20.28 -17.52 -2.11
CA THR A 7 -21.37 -17.49 -1.13
C THR A 7 -22.41 -18.55 -1.42
N ALA A 8 -22.27 -19.71 -0.78
CA ALA A 8 -23.36 -20.66 -0.62
C ALA A 8 -24.30 -20.13 0.46
N SER A 9 -25.42 -19.56 0.03
CA SER A 9 -26.62 -19.37 0.84
C SER A 9 -27.23 -20.74 1.16
N GLY A 10 -26.54 -21.52 1.99
CA GLY A 10 -27.00 -22.80 2.54
C GLY A 10 -27.31 -22.70 4.03
N PRO A 11 -28.17 -23.58 4.58
CA PRO A 11 -28.67 -23.49 5.96
C PRO A 11 -27.55 -23.69 6.99
N ILE A 12 -27.78 -23.13 8.18
CA ILE A 12 -26.87 -22.90 9.32
C ILE A 12 -26.22 -24.19 9.92
N GLY A 13 -26.45 -25.37 9.34
CA GLY A 13 -25.96 -26.67 9.81
C GLY A 13 -24.54 -27.08 9.36
N GLY A 14 -23.84 -26.27 8.55
CA GLY A 14 -22.48 -26.58 8.06
C GLY A 14 -21.34 -26.24 9.03
N ARG A 15 -21.66 -25.60 10.18
CA ARG A 15 -20.70 -24.96 11.09
C ARG A 15 -19.67 -25.93 11.68
N ASP A 16 -20.09 -27.16 11.98
CA ASP A 16 -19.27 -28.14 12.72
C ASP A 16 -18.46 -29.07 11.82
N ARG A 17 -18.62 -28.99 10.49
CA ARG A 17 -17.94 -29.89 9.54
C ARG A 17 -16.75 -29.26 8.84
N PHE A 18 -16.70 -27.95 8.76
CA PHE A 18 -15.56 -27.28 8.13
C PHE A 18 -14.41 -27.18 9.14
N PRO A 19 -13.21 -27.68 8.83
CA PRO A 19 -12.08 -27.68 9.76
C PRO A 19 -11.43 -26.28 9.79
N TRP A 20 -12.09 -25.31 10.42
CA TRP A 20 -11.62 -23.92 10.50
C TRP A 20 -10.21 -23.78 11.09
N SER A 21 -9.84 -24.67 12.00
CA SER A 21 -8.53 -24.67 12.65
C SER A 21 -7.36 -24.94 11.71
N ILE A 22 -7.58 -25.51 10.52
CA ILE A 22 -6.51 -25.73 9.53
C ILE A 22 -6.53 -24.68 8.41
N LEU A 23 -7.48 -23.74 8.42
CA LEU A 23 -7.59 -22.72 7.41
C LEU A 23 -6.39 -21.76 7.50
N SER A 24 -5.55 -21.75 6.48
CA SER A 24 -4.32 -20.94 6.43
C SER A 24 -4.46 -19.69 5.57
N SER A 25 -5.47 -19.61 4.70
CA SER A 25 -5.70 -18.45 3.84
C SER A 25 -7.19 -18.20 3.66
N LEU A 26 -7.59 -16.94 3.75
CA LEU A 26 -8.98 -16.48 3.58
C LEU A 26 -8.98 -15.19 2.75
N SER A 27 -9.80 -15.17 1.70
CA SER A 27 -10.09 -13.96 0.94
C SER A 27 -11.60 -13.75 0.85
N ILE A 28 -12.06 -12.55 1.23
CA ILE A 28 -13.48 -12.17 1.19
C ILE A 28 -13.57 -10.81 0.50
N GLY A 29 -14.27 -10.75 -0.63
CA GLY A 29 -14.56 -9.48 -1.28
C GLY A 29 -14.48 -9.54 -2.81
N PRO A 30 -14.82 -8.42 -3.47
CA PRO A 30 -15.50 -7.26 -2.90
C PRO A 30 -16.99 -7.58 -2.62
N GLN A 31 -17.46 -7.42 -1.36
CA GLN A 31 -18.85 -7.73 -0.98
C GLN A 31 -19.49 -6.62 -0.15
N SER A 32 -20.82 -6.50 -0.16
CA SER A 32 -21.50 -5.30 0.37
C SER A 32 -21.98 -5.37 1.82
N GLU A 33 -22.42 -6.52 2.36
CA GLU A 33 -23.12 -6.55 3.67
C GLU A 33 -22.89 -7.80 4.52
N HIS A 34 -22.62 -8.96 3.91
CA HIS A 34 -22.48 -10.22 4.65
C HIS A 34 -21.09 -10.45 5.25
N ALA A 35 -20.06 -9.77 4.74
CA ALA A 35 -18.68 -9.94 5.19
C ALA A 35 -18.52 -9.75 6.71
N CYS A 36 -19.14 -8.71 7.28
CA CYS A 36 -19.08 -8.46 8.73
C CYS A 36 -19.67 -9.65 9.54
N ARG A 37 -20.84 -10.15 9.15
CA ARG A 37 -21.45 -11.32 9.79
C ARG A 37 -20.57 -12.56 9.62
N THR A 38 -20.05 -12.78 8.42
CA THR A 38 -19.19 -13.92 8.08
C THR A 38 -17.92 -13.91 8.94
N LEU A 39 -17.30 -12.75 9.15
CA LEU A 39 -16.15 -12.57 10.04
C LEU A 39 -16.49 -12.83 11.51
N ASP A 40 -17.61 -12.29 12.01
CA ASP A 40 -18.06 -12.54 13.39
C ASP A 40 -18.31 -14.04 13.64
N HIS A 41 -18.79 -14.78 12.64
CA HIS A 41 -19.00 -16.23 12.77
C HIS A 41 -17.70 -17.04 12.80
N MET A 42 -16.64 -16.56 12.13
CA MET A 42 -15.33 -17.23 12.08
C MET A 42 -14.41 -16.85 13.23
N ALA A 43 -14.68 -15.73 13.91
CA ALA A 43 -13.88 -15.24 15.02
C ALA A 43 -13.74 -16.33 16.11
N GLY A 44 -12.50 -16.62 16.49
CA GLY A 44 -12.17 -17.66 17.46
C GLY A 44 -12.12 -19.09 16.92
N PHE A 45 -12.48 -19.35 15.66
CA PHE A 45 -12.37 -20.67 15.02
C PHE A 45 -11.19 -20.75 14.04
N ALA A 46 -11.01 -19.74 13.18
CA ALA A 46 -9.97 -19.70 12.16
C ALA A 46 -8.60 -19.22 12.71
N ARG A 47 -8.06 -19.92 13.71
CA ARG A 47 -6.89 -19.45 14.49
C ARG A 47 -5.53 -19.61 13.80
N SER A 48 -5.47 -20.40 12.72
CA SER A 48 -4.22 -20.73 12.01
C SER A 48 -4.04 -19.96 10.71
N LEU A 49 -4.81 -18.89 10.50
CA LEU A 49 -4.74 -18.06 9.30
C LEU A 49 -3.38 -17.38 9.18
N LYS A 50 -2.75 -17.56 8.03
CA LYS A 50 -1.50 -16.91 7.63
C LYS A 50 -1.74 -15.79 6.63
N THR A 51 -2.79 -15.89 5.83
CA THR A 51 -3.15 -14.89 4.83
C THR A 51 -4.60 -14.47 5.00
N LEU A 52 -4.83 -13.17 5.11
CA LEU A 52 -6.17 -12.59 5.11
C LEU A 52 -6.24 -11.45 4.11
N LYS A 53 -7.23 -11.51 3.22
CA LYS A 53 -7.57 -10.44 2.29
C LYS A 53 -9.05 -10.09 2.40
N LEU A 54 -9.34 -8.85 2.77
CA LEU A 54 -10.69 -8.33 2.90
C LEU A 54 -10.87 -7.14 1.97
N GLU A 55 -11.87 -7.22 1.10
CA GLU A 55 -12.25 -6.12 0.20
C GLU A 55 -13.75 -5.82 0.33
N VAL A 56 -14.09 -4.54 0.40
CA VAL A 56 -15.47 -4.06 0.32
C VAL A 56 -15.56 -3.05 -0.81
N PHE A 57 -16.68 -3.08 -1.54
CA PHE A 57 -16.98 -2.02 -2.51
C PHE A 57 -16.99 -0.67 -1.81
N TYR A 58 -16.36 0.34 -2.41
CA TYR A 58 -16.28 1.68 -1.83
C TYR A 58 -17.65 2.22 -1.40
N GLU A 59 -18.71 2.00 -2.19
CA GLU A 59 -20.07 2.48 -1.93
C GLU A 59 -20.73 1.81 -0.70
N LYS A 60 -20.12 0.74 -0.20
CA LYS A 60 -20.61 -0.08 0.90
C LYS A 60 -19.67 -0.10 2.10
N ARG A 61 -18.66 0.79 2.10
CA ARG A 61 -17.75 0.99 3.23
C ARG A 61 -18.56 1.39 4.46
N ASN A 62 -18.71 0.44 5.40
CA ASN A 62 -19.29 0.71 6.71
C ASN A 62 -18.15 1.05 7.68
N GLN A 63 -18.01 2.34 8.01
CA GLN A 63 -16.97 2.82 8.92
C GLN A 63 -17.10 2.26 10.34
N ASN A 64 -18.29 1.75 10.71
CA ASN A 64 -18.59 1.25 12.05
C ASN A 64 -18.58 -0.29 12.16
N CYS A 65 -18.15 -1.01 11.12
CA CYS A 65 -18.06 -2.46 11.21
C CYS A 65 -16.83 -2.87 12.05
N GLU A 66 -17.08 -3.25 13.30
CA GLU A 66 -16.04 -3.75 14.22
C GLU A 66 -15.65 -5.21 13.97
N SER A 67 -16.36 -5.94 13.09
CA SER A 67 -16.14 -7.37 12.87
C SER A 67 -14.72 -7.70 12.37
N PRO A 68 -14.09 -6.96 11.43
CA PRO A 68 -12.69 -7.16 11.06
C PRO A 68 -11.74 -7.05 12.25
N LYS A 69 -11.93 -6.03 13.10
CA LYS A 69 -11.12 -5.85 14.31
C LYS A 69 -11.30 -7.03 15.27
N ARG A 70 -12.53 -7.43 15.61
CA ARG A 70 -12.77 -8.58 16.49
C ARG A 70 -12.19 -9.87 15.92
N PHE A 71 -12.29 -10.04 14.60
CA PHE A 71 -11.75 -11.20 13.91
C PHE A 71 -10.23 -11.25 14.01
N LEU A 72 -9.54 -10.16 13.69
CA LEU A 72 -8.09 -10.04 13.81
C LEU A 72 -7.61 -10.27 15.26
N LEU A 73 -8.30 -9.69 16.24
CA LEU A 73 -7.98 -9.89 17.66
C LEU A 73 -8.18 -11.34 18.15
N SER A 74 -8.87 -12.19 17.40
CA SER A 74 -9.14 -13.58 17.81
C SER A 74 -7.99 -14.56 17.54
N PHE A 75 -6.91 -14.11 16.89
CA PHE A 75 -5.70 -14.88 16.61
C PHE A 75 -4.50 -13.95 16.36
N ASP A 76 -3.29 -14.49 16.23
CA ASP A 76 -2.04 -13.71 16.12
C ASP A 76 -1.12 -14.23 15.00
N THR A 77 -1.62 -15.12 14.15
CA THR A 77 -0.79 -15.95 13.27
C THR A 77 -0.54 -15.39 11.86
N LEU A 78 -1.10 -14.22 11.51
CA LEU A 78 -0.98 -13.64 10.16
C LEU A 78 0.46 -13.33 9.76
N VAL A 79 0.72 -13.57 8.48
CA VAL A 79 1.95 -13.21 7.76
C VAL A 79 1.63 -12.22 6.63
N TYR A 80 0.42 -12.30 6.06
CA TYR A 80 -0.07 -11.42 5.00
C TYR A 80 -1.45 -10.87 5.36
N LEU A 81 -1.57 -9.55 5.39
CA LEU A 81 -2.83 -8.85 5.61
C LEU A 81 -3.08 -7.81 4.51
N GLU A 82 -4.24 -7.89 3.89
CA GLU A 82 -4.72 -6.90 2.92
C GLU A 82 -6.14 -6.47 3.31
N LEU A 83 -6.29 -5.19 3.62
CA LEU A 83 -7.56 -4.56 3.97
C LEU A 83 -7.83 -3.43 2.96
N GLN A 84 -8.77 -3.67 2.07
CA GLN A 84 -9.22 -2.68 1.09
C GLN A 84 -10.61 -2.16 1.46
N ASN A 85 -10.71 -0.84 1.65
CA ASN A 85 -11.91 -0.13 2.10
C ASN A 85 -12.43 -0.56 3.49
N TYR A 86 -11.63 -1.28 4.28
CA TYR A 86 -11.96 -1.65 5.66
C TYR A 86 -11.18 -0.79 6.66
N PRO A 87 -11.85 -0.06 7.57
CA PRO A 87 -11.16 0.55 8.70
C PRO A 87 -10.71 -0.55 9.67
N CYS A 88 -9.48 -0.45 10.15
CA CYS A 88 -8.98 -1.30 11.22
C CYS A 88 -7.96 -0.52 12.05
N PRO A 89 -8.10 -0.53 13.39
CA PRO A 89 -7.13 0.11 14.26
C PRO A 89 -5.79 -0.61 14.19
N VAL A 90 -4.69 0.15 14.27
CA VAL A 90 -3.34 -0.40 14.17
C VAL A 90 -3.04 -1.44 15.25
N GLN A 91 -3.64 -1.30 16.44
CA GLN A 91 -3.42 -2.23 17.56
C GLN A 91 -3.91 -3.65 17.25
N ALA A 92 -5.00 -3.79 16.49
CA ALA A 92 -5.48 -5.11 16.08
C ALA A 92 -4.58 -5.74 15.01
N ILE A 93 -3.96 -4.93 14.17
CA ILE A 93 -2.99 -5.38 13.16
C ILE A 93 -1.68 -5.79 13.84
N ALA A 94 -1.21 -4.96 14.77
CA ALA A 94 0.06 -5.10 15.49
C ALA A 94 0.12 -6.37 16.37
N GLN A 95 -1.02 -6.98 16.70
CA GLN A 95 -1.07 -8.28 17.38
C GLN A 95 -0.39 -9.40 16.55
N HIS A 96 -0.31 -9.25 15.22
CA HIS A 96 0.28 -10.23 14.33
C HIS A 96 1.79 -10.00 14.16
N THR A 97 2.58 -10.41 15.16
CA THR A 97 4.03 -10.13 15.21
C THR A 97 4.85 -10.73 14.06
N GLN A 98 4.29 -11.72 13.36
CA GLN A 98 4.89 -12.40 12.20
C GLN A 98 4.50 -11.76 10.85
N LEU A 99 3.86 -10.59 10.87
CA LEU A 99 3.39 -9.92 9.66
C LEU A 99 4.57 -9.48 8.79
N VAL A 100 4.60 -9.96 7.55
CA VAL A 100 5.62 -9.65 6.54
C VAL A 100 5.08 -8.68 5.50
N ARG A 101 3.78 -8.77 5.20
CA ARG A 101 3.11 -7.89 4.23
C ARG A 101 1.83 -7.31 4.80
N LEU A 102 1.73 -5.98 4.73
CA LEU A 102 0.55 -5.22 5.11
C LEU A 102 0.13 -4.30 3.95
N CYS A 103 -1.14 -4.38 3.57
CA CYS A 103 -1.79 -3.43 2.66
C CYS A 103 -3.02 -2.85 3.34
N LEU A 104 -3.03 -1.54 3.57
CA LEU A 104 -4.16 -0.76 4.04
C LEU A 104 -4.48 0.29 2.98
N HIS A 105 -5.55 0.08 2.23
CA HIS A 105 -5.92 0.98 1.15
C HIS A 105 -7.40 1.32 1.17
N SER A 106 -7.72 2.60 1.08
CA SER A 106 -9.07 3.10 0.84
C SER A 106 -9.12 3.64 -0.59
N THR A 107 -10.03 3.08 -1.38
CA THR A 107 -10.32 3.58 -2.72
C THR A 107 -10.77 5.02 -2.65
N GLU A 108 -10.36 5.78 -3.67
CA GLU A 108 -10.69 7.18 -3.85
C GLU A 108 -12.20 7.48 -3.77
N SER A 109 -12.50 8.52 -2.97
CA SER A 109 -13.83 9.01 -2.68
C SER A 109 -14.08 10.35 -3.36
N TRP A 110 -15.23 10.50 -4.02
CA TRP A 110 -15.69 11.83 -4.44
C TRP A 110 -16.40 12.61 -3.34
N ASN A 111 -16.74 11.93 -2.24
CA ASN A 111 -17.30 12.60 -1.06
C ASN A 111 -16.14 13.24 -0.29
N PRO A 112 -16.06 14.58 -0.19
CA PRO A 112 -15.01 15.28 0.55
C PRO A 112 -15.09 15.04 2.07
N GLN A 113 -16.21 14.52 2.57
CA GLN A 113 -16.36 14.15 3.99
C GLN A 113 -15.93 12.70 4.28
N ALA A 114 -15.61 11.90 3.26
CA ALA A 114 -15.20 10.53 3.49
C ALA A 114 -13.78 10.50 4.05
N GLN A 115 -13.64 10.12 5.32
CA GLN A 115 -12.35 9.94 5.95
C GLN A 115 -11.62 8.72 5.35
N ARG A 116 -10.35 8.87 5.00
CA ARG A 116 -9.49 7.72 4.71
C ARG A 116 -8.90 7.18 6.00
N ASN A 117 -8.59 5.89 6.01
CA ASN A 117 -7.85 5.30 7.12
C ASN A 117 -6.36 5.54 6.86
N VAL A 118 -5.85 6.68 7.32
CA VAL A 118 -4.41 7.00 7.28
C VAL A 118 -3.80 6.77 8.65
N LEU A 119 -2.59 6.22 8.68
CA LEU A 119 -1.86 6.00 9.92
C LEU A 119 -1.16 7.28 10.37
N SER A 120 -1.22 7.58 11.67
CA SER A 120 -0.42 8.65 12.26
C SER A 120 1.06 8.24 12.37
N LYS A 121 1.91 9.19 12.78
CA LYS A 121 3.30 8.89 13.11
C LYS A 121 3.40 7.84 14.23
N GLU A 122 2.60 8.01 15.28
CA GLU A 122 2.57 7.12 16.44
C GLU A 122 2.07 5.72 16.06
N ASP A 123 1.11 5.63 15.13
CA ASP A 123 0.65 4.35 14.60
C ASP A 123 1.77 3.63 13.84
N LEU A 124 2.58 4.34 13.06
CA LEU A 124 3.71 3.77 12.32
C LEU A 124 4.82 3.28 13.27
N GLU A 125 5.15 4.06 14.30
CA GLU A 125 6.10 3.67 15.34
C GLU A 125 5.58 2.45 16.13
N HIS A 126 4.29 2.41 16.44
CA HIS A 126 3.66 1.26 17.09
C HIS A 126 3.72 0.01 16.19
N LEU A 127 3.44 0.16 14.90
CA LEU A 127 3.48 -0.92 13.93
C LEU A 127 4.89 -1.51 13.78
N ASP A 128 5.91 -0.66 13.67
CA ASP A 128 7.31 -1.10 13.59
C ASP A 128 7.73 -1.89 14.85
N ALA A 129 7.42 -1.36 16.03
CA ALA A 129 7.76 -1.99 17.30
C ALA A 129 7.15 -3.40 17.50
N HIS A 130 5.97 -3.65 16.91
CA HIS A 130 5.22 -4.90 17.11
C HIS A 130 5.25 -5.84 15.90
N CYS A 131 5.57 -5.34 14.70
CA CYS A 131 5.68 -6.11 13.47
C CYS A 131 7.09 -5.97 12.84
N PRO A 132 8.15 -6.40 13.55
CA PRO A 132 9.54 -6.13 13.16
C PRO A 132 9.98 -6.83 11.85
N HIS A 133 9.15 -7.75 11.34
CA HIS A 133 9.40 -8.52 10.12
C HIS A 133 8.74 -7.93 8.85
N LEU A 134 8.13 -6.74 8.94
CA LEU A 134 7.49 -6.10 7.80
C LEU A 134 8.50 -5.81 6.68
N GLU A 135 8.29 -6.46 5.54
CA GLU A 135 9.08 -6.26 4.32
C GLU A 135 8.29 -5.49 3.25
N TYR A 136 6.95 -5.57 3.28
CA TYR A 136 6.07 -4.99 2.28
C TYR A 136 4.98 -4.18 2.94
N LEU A 137 4.95 -2.89 2.66
CA LEU A 137 3.97 -1.97 3.21
C LEU A 137 3.29 -1.18 2.09
N GLU A 138 1.97 -1.20 2.05
CA GLU A 138 1.15 -0.40 1.14
C GLU A 138 0.12 0.37 1.96
N LEU A 139 0.19 1.70 1.92
CA LEU A 139 -0.60 2.59 2.77
C LEU A 139 -1.17 3.76 1.97
N ASP A 140 -2.31 4.26 2.45
CA ASP A 140 -2.81 5.59 2.11
C ASP A 140 -2.04 6.67 2.85
N ILE A 141 -1.83 7.80 2.17
CA ILE A 141 -1.19 9.00 2.70
C ILE A 141 -2.02 10.24 2.34
N GLU A 142 -2.26 11.11 3.32
CA GLU A 142 -2.95 12.38 3.16
C GLU A 142 -1.99 13.56 3.28
N ARG A 143 -2.28 14.64 2.56
CA ARG A 143 -1.54 15.90 2.69
C ARG A 143 -1.94 16.58 3.99
N GLN A 144 -1.01 17.29 4.59
CA GLN A 144 -1.24 18.05 5.81
C GLN A 144 -1.08 19.53 5.49
N ASN A 145 -2.11 20.34 5.75
CA ASN A 145 -2.09 21.79 5.55
C ASN A 145 -1.60 22.22 4.15
N ASP A 146 -2.10 21.56 3.11
CA ASP A 146 -1.70 21.77 1.71
C ASP A 146 -0.19 21.56 1.42
N ASP A 147 0.47 20.71 2.22
CA ASP A 147 1.86 20.28 2.02
C ASP A 147 1.97 18.74 2.12
N TRP A 148 3.13 18.22 1.72
CA TRP A 148 3.49 16.82 1.91
C TRP A 148 3.61 16.49 3.40
N PRO A 149 3.18 15.30 3.84
CA PRO A 149 3.29 14.88 5.24
C PRO A 149 4.72 14.42 5.54
N TRP A 150 5.63 15.39 5.65
CA TRP A 150 7.07 15.15 5.77
C TRP A 150 7.44 14.36 7.04
N ASP A 151 6.69 14.53 8.11
CA ASP A 151 6.81 13.76 9.35
C ASP A 151 6.52 12.27 9.10
N ILE A 152 5.42 11.94 8.44
CA ILE A 152 5.03 10.58 8.08
C ILE A 152 6.05 9.95 7.11
N LEU A 153 6.44 10.70 6.07
CA LEU A 153 7.43 10.25 5.08
C LEU A 153 8.80 9.98 5.72
N THR A 154 9.20 10.83 6.67
CA THR A 154 10.45 10.65 7.41
C THR A 154 10.35 9.44 8.33
N THR A 155 9.27 9.28 9.08
CA THR A 155 9.06 8.10 9.94
C THR A 155 9.12 6.81 9.12
N LEU A 156 8.40 6.71 8.00
CA LEU A 156 8.46 5.56 7.09
C LEU A 156 9.87 5.27 6.58
N ALA A 157 10.66 6.32 6.33
CA ALA A 157 12.04 6.20 5.87
C ALA A 157 12.97 5.66 6.96
N THR A 158 12.72 5.96 8.23
CA THR A 158 13.69 5.74 9.31
C THR A 158 13.37 4.60 10.25
N VAL A 159 12.10 4.23 10.48
CA VAL A 159 11.76 3.23 11.50
C VAL A 159 11.78 1.80 10.97
N PHE A 160 11.34 1.58 9.72
CA PHE A 160 11.24 0.22 9.17
C PHE A 160 12.55 -0.28 8.54
N ASP A 161 13.32 -1.03 9.31
CA ASP A 161 14.63 -1.58 8.91
C ASP A 161 14.54 -2.71 7.87
N HIS A 162 13.50 -3.52 7.98
CA HIS A 162 13.29 -4.70 7.14
C HIS A 162 12.54 -4.39 5.84
N LEU A 163 12.04 -3.16 5.69
CA LEU A 163 11.22 -2.77 4.57
C LEU A 163 11.98 -2.89 3.25
N ARG A 164 11.46 -3.73 2.36
CA ARG A 164 11.94 -3.95 0.99
C ARG A 164 11.11 -3.19 -0.02
N LYS A 165 9.79 -3.10 0.18
CA LYS A 165 8.88 -2.42 -0.74
C LYS A 165 7.88 -1.56 0.02
N LEU A 166 7.82 -0.29 -0.36
CA LEU A 166 6.86 0.68 0.15
C LEU A 166 5.99 1.18 -1.00
N THR A 167 4.67 1.14 -0.84
CA THR A 167 3.72 1.77 -1.78
C THR A 167 2.88 2.78 -1.05
N LEU A 168 2.87 4.02 -1.54
CA LEU A 168 2.12 5.13 -0.96
C LEU A 168 1.05 5.59 -1.93
N HIS A 169 -0.20 5.59 -1.47
CA HIS A 169 -1.36 6.07 -2.22
C HIS A 169 -1.74 7.47 -1.75
N PHE A 170 -1.54 8.45 -2.62
CA PHE A 170 -1.87 9.83 -2.37
C PHE A 170 -3.30 10.15 -2.82
N HIS A 171 -4.02 10.92 -2.00
CA HIS A 171 -5.36 11.37 -2.35
C HIS A 171 -5.41 12.24 -3.61
N LEU A 172 -6.18 11.88 -4.62
CA LEU A 172 -6.25 12.71 -5.82
C LEU A 172 -7.10 13.98 -5.59
N GLY A 173 -8.09 13.91 -4.71
CA GLY A 173 -9.10 14.96 -4.56
C GLY A 173 -10.20 14.84 -5.63
N ASN A 174 -10.82 15.95 -5.99
CA ASN A 174 -11.86 15.96 -7.01
C ASN A 174 -11.63 17.02 -8.10
N THR A 175 -12.37 16.93 -9.20
CA THR A 175 -12.21 17.80 -10.37
C THR A 175 -12.34 19.30 -10.08
N ARG A 176 -12.98 19.69 -8.97
CA ARG A 176 -13.13 21.11 -8.57
C ARG A 176 -12.10 21.53 -7.52
N ASN A 177 -11.74 20.59 -6.65
CA ASN A 177 -10.79 20.78 -5.56
C ASN A 177 -9.76 19.62 -5.63
N PRO A 178 -8.77 19.69 -6.54
CA PRO A 178 -7.68 18.73 -6.55
C PRO A 178 -6.90 18.85 -5.24
N GLN A 179 -6.39 17.74 -4.74
CA GLN A 179 -5.57 17.78 -3.52
C GLN A 179 -4.19 18.36 -3.84
N MET A 180 -3.84 19.44 -3.15
CA MET A 180 -2.52 20.08 -3.25
C MET A 180 -1.62 19.65 -2.09
N PRO A 181 -0.30 19.52 -2.31
CA PRO A 181 0.36 19.47 -3.61
C PRO A 181 0.01 18.21 -4.42
N VAL A 182 0.10 18.33 -5.74
CA VAL A 182 -0.18 17.25 -6.69
C VAL A 182 1.05 16.35 -6.82
N LEU A 183 0.82 15.04 -6.87
CA LEU A 183 1.86 14.08 -7.24
C LEU A 183 2.12 14.14 -8.76
N ASN A 184 3.28 14.68 -9.12
CA ASN A 184 3.78 14.86 -10.49
C ASN A 184 5.28 14.54 -10.53
N TYR A 185 5.96 14.74 -11.66
CA TYR A 185 7.40 14.47 -11.76
C TYR A 185 8.24 15.22 -10.72
N HIS A 186 7.99 16.51 -10.55
CA HIS A 186 8.77 17.35 -9.65
C HIS A 186 8.59 16.90 -8.20
N SER A 187 7.34 16.76 -7.75
CA SER A 187 7.06 16.36 -6.37
C SER A 187 7.48 14.92 -6.09
N ALA A 188 7.35 13.99 -7.05
CA ALA A 188 7.85 12.64 -6.89
C ALA A 188 9.38 12.61 -6.71
N GLN A 189 10.12 13.48 -7.41
CA GLN A 189 11.57 13.63 -7.21
C GLN A 189 11.91 14.26 -5.84
N GLU A 190 11.13 15.23 -5.40
CA GLU A 190 11.28 15.86 -4.08
C GLU A 190 11.08 14.84 -2.96
N ILE A 191 9.96 14.12 -2.98
CA ILE A 191 9.65 13.03 -2.03
C ILE A 191 10.77 12.01 -2.03
N ARG A 192 11.22 11.57 -3.21
CA ARG A 192 12.34 10.62 -3.35
C ARG A 192 13.60 11.12 -2.63
N ASN A 193 13.99 12.37 -2.89
CA ASN A 193 15.23 12.93 -2.35
C ASN A 193 15.15 13.04 -0.82
N VAL A 194 14.03 13.53 -0.28
CA VAL A 194 13.81 13.61 1.17
C VAL A 194 13.82 12.22 1.79
N PHE A 195 13.04 11.30 1.24
CA PHE A 195 12.90 9.94 1.76
C PHE A 195 14.24 9.21 1.84
N TYR A 196 15.00 9.16 0.73
CA TYR A 196 16.29 8.45 0.74
C TYR A 196 17.37 9.15 1.55
N LYS A 197 17.36 10.49 1.63
CA LYS A 197 18.27 11.23 2.51
C LYS A 197 17.99 10.94 3.98
N SER A 198 16.72 10.95 4.40
CA SER A 198 16.31 10.60 5.76
C SER A 198 16.68 9.16 6.11
N ARG A 199 16.42 8.23 5.18
CA ARG A 199 16.79 6.82 5.36
C ARG A 199 18.30 6.66 5.52
N GLN A 200 19.10 7.24 4.62
CA GLN A 200 20.56 7.20 4.73
C GLN A 200 21.08 7.76 6.07
N ALA A 201 20.56 8.91 6.50
CA ALA A 201 20.97 9.54 7.76
C ALA A 201 20.63 8.68 8.99
N ALA A 202 19.52 7.92 8.98
CA ALA A 202 19.19 7.00 10.06
C ALA A 202 20.20 5.85 10.17
N PHE A 203 20.57 5.25 9.04
CA PHE A 203 21.55 4.15 9.01
C PHE A 203 22.97 4.60 9.40
N GLU A 204 23.37 5.82 9.05
CA GLU A 204 24.67 6.38 9.44
C GLU A 204 24.78 6.64 10.95
N ARG A 205 23.66 6.95 11.62
CA ARG A 205 23.66 7.24 13.07
C ARG A 205 23.74 5.99 13.95
N TYR A 206 23.33 4.82 13.46
CA TYR A 206 23.29 3.58 14.24
C TYR A 206 23.91 2.38 13.50
N PRO A 207 25.21 2.44 13.13
CA PRO A 207 25.86 1.36 12.36
C PRO A 207 25.87 0.00 13.10
N GLY A 208 25.73 0.01 14.43
CA GLY A 208 25.78 -1.19 15.29
C GLY A 208 24.45 -1.88 15.59
N ILE A 209 23.29 -1.32 15.17
CA ILE A 209 21.97 -1.93 15.40
C ILE A 209 21.49 -2.71 14.16
N HIS A 210 21.94 -2.33 12.96
CA HIS A 210 21.45 -2.89 11.70
C HIS A 210 22.37 -3.95 11.06
N THR A 211 23.49 -4.29 11.70
CA THR A 211 24.34 -5.40 11.28
C THR A 211 23.92 -6.67 12.01
N SER A 212 23.25 -7.57 11.28
CA SER A 212 23.07 -8.96 11.74
C SER A 212 24.39 -9.52 12.25
N GLU A 213 24.37 -10.28 13.36
CA GLU A 213 25.49 -10.88 14.10
C GLU A 213 26.51 -11.72 13.28
N LYS A 214 26.39 -11.80 11.95
CA LYS A 214 27.29 -12.56 11.07
C LYS A 214 28.51 -11.82 10.52
N ALA A 215 28.71 -10.54 10.83
CA ALA A 215 29.84 -9.77 10.28
C ALA A 215 31.12 -9.77 11.15
N ARG A 216 31.23 -10.66 12.17
CA ARG A 216 32.34 -10.61 13.15
C ARG A 216 33.48 -11.61 12.92
N ALA A 217 33.62 -12.16 11.72
CA ALA A 217 34.80 -12.93 11.36
C ALA A 217 35.22 -12.62 9.93
N GLU A 218 36.11 -11.64 9.77
CA GLU A 218 37.33 -11.69 8.94
C GLU A 218 37.83 -10.27 8.63
N PRO A 219 39.05 -9.90 9.05
CA PRO A 219 39.70 -8.68 8.59
C PRO A 219 40.54 -9.01 7.35
N SER A 220 39.99 -8.80 6.16
CA SER A 220 40.81 -8.77 4.94
C SER A 220 40.40 -7.63 4.02
N SER A 221 41.38 -6.77 3.79
CA SER A 221 41.40 -5.57 2.97
C SER A 221 41.24 -5.89 1.49
N THR A 222 40.20 -5.36 0.83
CA THR A 222 40.26 -4.57 -0.44
C THR A 222 38.85 -4.30 -0.95
N SER A 223 38.58 -3.03 -1.30
CA SER A 223 37.29 -2.49 -1.77
C SER A 223 36.09 -2.80 -0.86
N ALA A 224 35.77 -1.86 0.04
CA ALA A 224 34.48 -1.83 0.70
C ALA A 224 33.39 -1.67 -0.36
N SER A 225 32.89 -2.80 -0.87
CA SER A 225 31.61 -2.86 -1.55
C SER A 225 30.58 -2.46 -0.50
N ALA A 226 30.24 -1.17 -0.51
CA ALA A 226 29.13 -0.64 0.25
C ALA A 226 27.87 -1.39 -0.23
N SER A 227 27.53 -2.47 0.47
CA SER A 227 26.17 -3.01 0.43
C SER A 227 25.29 -1.88 0.95
N PHE A 228 24.67 -1.15 0.03
CA PHE A 228 24.15 0.19 0.28
C PHE A 228 23.02 0.17 1.30
N LEU A 229 23.39 0.40 2.57
CA LEU A 229 22.72 1.02 3.73
C LEU A 229 21.22 0.79 3.99
N SER A 230 20.42 0.16 3.13
CA SER A 230 18.98 0.01 3.32
C SER A 230 18.49 -1.20 2.53
N LYS A 231 17.68 -2.07 3.16
CA LYS A 231 17.00 -3.19 2.49
C LYS A 231 15.90 -2.77 1.50
N LEU A 232 15.55 -1.48 1.45
CA LEU A 232 14.48 -0.98 0.60
C LEU A 232 14.89 -1.02 -0.88
N GLU A 233 14.26 -1.91 -1.62
CA GLU A 233 14.47 -2.12 -3.06
C GLU A 233 13.62 -1.16 -3.90
N ARG A 234 12.44 -0.78 -3.40
CA ARG A 234 11.47 0.00 -4.17
C ARG A 234 10.52 0.83 -3.31
N LEU A 235 10.39 2.10 -3.67
CA LEU A 235 9.33 3.00 -3.23
C LEU A 235 8.42 3.31 -4.44
N THR A 236 7.13 3.02 -4.31
CA THR A 236 6.12 3.27 -5.34
C THR A 236 5.18 4.37 -4.86
N LEU A 237 5.06 5.46 -5.61
CA LEU A 237 4.11 6.54 -5.34
C LEU A 237 2.96 6.42 -6.34
N LYS A 238 1.73 6.33 -5.84
CA LYS A 238 0.50 6.21 -6.64
C LYS A 238 -0.43 7.37 -6.32
N THR A 239 -1.13 7.85 -7.34
CA THR A 239 -2.38 8.61 -7.15
C THR A 239 -3.39 8.11 -8.18
N GLY A 240 -4.68 8.32 -7.90
CA GLY A 240 -5.75 8.01 -8.82
C GLY A 240 -6.68 6.90 -8.35
N PHE A 241 -7.63 6.56 -9.23
CA PHE A 241 -8.78 5.72 -8.87
C PHE A 241 -8.54 4.26 -9.23
N GLU A 242 -8.68 3.38 -8.25
CA GLU A 242 -8.69 1.95 -8.48
C GLU A 242 -10.08 1.49 -8.97
N LYS A 243 -10.16 1.13 -10.26
CA LYS A 243 -11.43 0.78 -10.92
C LYS A 243 -12.04 -0.54 -10.42
N SER A 244 -11.23 -1.48 -9.93
CA SER A 244 -11.65 -2.82 -9.53
C SER A 244 -12.54 -2.86 -8.28
N LEU A 245 -12.53 -1.79 -7.47
CA LEU A 245 -13.21 -1.75 -6.17
C LEU A 245 -14.49 -0.92 -6.15
N ARG A 246 -15.06 -0.67 -7.33
CA ARG A 246 -16.37 -0.03 -7.51
C ARG A 246 -17.38 -1.03 -8.00
N ARG A 247 -18.56 -1.03 -7.38
CA ARG A 247 -19.65 -1.89 -7.84
C ARG A 247 -20.26 -1.37 -9.13
N TYR A 248 -20.29 -0.05 -9.29
CA TYR A 248 -20.91 0.62 -10.42
C TYR A 248 -19.92 1.54 -11.12
N PRO A 249 -20.06 1.73 -12.45
CA PRO A 249 -19.37 2.80 -13.14
C PRO A 249 -19.64 4.14 -12.46
N ASP A 250 -18.69 5.07 -12.57
CA ASP A 250 -18.93 6.42 -12.09
C ASP A 250 -20.14 7.03 -12.79
N PRO A 251 -21.17 7.51 -12.05
CA PRO A 251 -22.33 8.14 -12.67
C PRO A 251 -21.96 9.47 -13.37
N TYR A 252 -20.75 9.99 -13.15
CA TYR A 252 -20.24 11.20 -13.79
C TYR A 252 -19.02 10.88 -14.67
N PRO A 253 -19.20 10.67 -15.99
CA PRO A 253 -18.13 10.32 -16.92
C PRO A 253 -16.95 11.31 -16.91
N ARG A 254 -17.22 12.60 -16.67
CA ARG A 254 -16.18 13.64 -16.55
C ARG A 254 -15.26 13.40 -15.35
N ARG A 255 -15.80 12.92 -14.22
CA ARG A 255 -15.01 12.59 -13.04
C ARG A 255 -14.14 11.37 -13.28
N ALA A 256 -14.70 10.32 -13.86
CA ALA A 256 -13.94 9.13 -14.24
C ALA A 256 -12.81 9.44 -15.24
N ALA A 257 -13.09 10.27 -16.26
CA ALA A 257 -12.08 10.68 -17.23
C ALA A 257 -10.95 11.50 -16.59
N TRP A 258 -11.29 12.42 -15.68
CA TRP A 258 -10.31 13.21 -14.93
C TRP A 258 -9.47 12.32 -13.99
N ALA A 259 -10.12 11.47 -13.20
CA ALA A 259 -9.46 10.49 -12.34
C ALA A 259 -8.44 9.64 -13.11
N GLU A 260 -8.87 9.12 -14.26
CA GLU A 260 -8.01 8.31 -15.12
C GLU A 260 -6.86 9.10 -15.71
N LEU A 261 -7.10 10.35 -16.13
CA LEU A 261 -6.06 11.23 -16.66
C LEU A 261 -4.96 11.54 -15.64
N HIS A 262 -5.33 11.68 -14.37
CA HIS A 262 -4.41 12.00 -13.27
C HIS A 262 -4.03 10.78 -12.43
N THR A 263 -4.32 9.57 -12.91
CA THR A 263 -3.79 8.35 -12.31
C THR A 263 -2.34 8.18 -12.75
N VAL A 264 -1.43 8.18 -11.78
CA VAL A 264 0.01 8.11 -12.05
C VAL A 264 0.66 7.09 -11.14
N THR A 265 1.73 6.47 -11.61
CA THR A 265 2.57 5.61 -10.78
C THR A 265 4.04 5.89 -11.05
N PHE A 266 4.74 6.31 -10.00
CA PHE A 266 6.18 6.47 -9.99
C PHE A 266 6.82 5.33 -9.21
N GLU A 267 7.79 4.66 -9.83
CA GLU A 267 8.69 3.73 -9.14
C GLU A 267 10.05 4.40 -8.91
N LEU A 268 10.47 4.37 -7.66
CA LEU A 268 11.71 4.95 -7.17
C LEU A 268 12.55 3.80 -6.61
N ARG A 269 13.78 3.66 -7.08
CA ARG A 269 14.72 2.66 -6.55
C ARG A 269 15.91 3.36 -5.91
N PRO A 270 16.47 2.79 -4.82
CA PRO A 270 17.68 3.33 -4.22
C PRO A 270 18.82 3.33 -5.26
N PRO A 271 19.87 4.13 -5.03
CA PRO A 271 21.07 4.04 -5.84
C PRO A 271 21.74 2.67 -5.62
N LYS A 272 22.28 2.03 -6.67
CA LYS A 272 22.97 0.74 -6.52
C LYS A 272 24.37 0.90 -5.95
N THR A 273 24.95 2.10 -6.12
CA THR A 273 26.30 2.45 -5.66
C THR A 273 26.31 3.87 -5.05
N ALA A 274 27.39 4.23 -4.36
CA ALA A 274 27.52 5.51 -3.64
C ALA A 274 27.44 6.75 -4.54
N ILE A 275 27.82 6.53 -5.80
CA ILE A 275 28.03 7.56 -6.80
C ILE A 275 26.80 7.62 -7.73
N GLU A 276 26.00 6.55 -7.78
CA GLU A 276 24.80 6.50 -8.58
C GLU A 276 23.67 7.33 -7.98
N LYS A 277 22.85 7.90 -8.86
CA LYS A 277 21.59 8.54 -8.45
C LYS A 277 20.50 7.47 -8.33
N PRO A 278 19.53 7.65 -7.43
CA PRO A 278 18.35 6.79 -7.35
C PRO A 278 17.65 6.68 -8.73
N GLU A 279 17.27 5.47 -9.14
CA GLU A 279 16.50 5.28 -10.38
C GLU A 279 15.09 5.84 -10.18
N PHE A 280 14.56 6.49 -11.22
CA PHE A 280 13.24 7.09 -11.24
C PHE A 280 12.53 6.64 -12.50
N THR A 281 11.39 5.97 -12.36
CA THR A 281 10.60 5.47 -13.47
C THR A 281 9.16 5.94 -13.33
N HIS A 282 8.63 6.53 -14.39
CA HIS A 282 7.20 6.81 -14.53
C HIS A 282 6.61 5.75 -15.46
N LEU A 283 5.73 4.90 -14.92
CA LEU A 283 5.30 3.69 -15.64
C LEU A 283 4.58 4.01 -16.95
N GLN A 284 3.70 5.02 -16.96
CA GLN A 284 2.97 5.42 -18.17
C GLN A 284 3.89 6.00 -19.24
N ARG A 285 4.97 6.70 -18.86
CA ARG A 285 5.98 7.18 -19.82
C ARG A 285 6.80 6.03 -20.37
N GLN A 286 7.21 5.09 -19.52
CA GLN A 286 7.94 3.91 -19.98
C GLN A 286 7.11 3.09 -20.97
N GLU A 287 5.81 2.90 -20.68
CA GLU A 287 4.87 2.23 -21.57
C GLU A 287 4.74 2.98 -22.91
N LEU A 288 4.66 4.32 -22.88
CA LEU A 288 4.58 5.15 -24.09
C LEU A 288 5.86 5.06 -24.95
N GLU A 289 7.03 5.06 -24.30
CA GLU A 289 8.35 4.97 -24.96
C GLU A 289 8.64 3.55 -25.50
N ALA A 290 8.02 2.52 -24.91
CA ALA A 290 8.16 1.13 -25.36
C ALA A 290 7.37 0.83 -26.65
N ILE A 291 6.51 1.73 -27.13
CA ILE A 291 5.73 1.55 -28.37
C ILE A 291 6.63 1.89 -29.57
N PRO A 292 7.08 0.89 -30.37
CA PRO A 292 8.07 1.12 -31.43
C PRO A 292 7.47 1.81 -32.66
N ASP A 293 6.20 1.52 -32.96
CA ASP A 293 5.43 2.17 -34.02
C ASP A 293 4.04 2.55 -33.50
N ARG A 294 3.71 3.85 -33.59
CA ARG A 294 2.41 4.40 -33.20
C ARG A 294 1.24 3.79 -33.98
N ARG A 295 1.50 3.24 -35.17
CA ARG A 295 0.49 2.58 -36.02
C ARG A 295 0.17 1.16 -35.57
N ALA A 296 1.05 0.55 -34.76
CA ALA A 296 0.86 -0.80 -34.24
C ALA A 296 -0.05 -0.88 -33.00
N VAL A 297 -0.48 0.27 -32.48
CA VAL A 297 -1.36 0.39 -31.31
C VAL A 297 -2.63 1.15 -31.66
N ASP A 298 -3.69 0.91 -30.89
CA ASP A 298 -4.92 1.68 -31.01
C ASP A 298 -4.65 3.19 -30.84
N PRO A 299 -5.02 4.05 -31.82
CA PRO A 299 -4.80 5.48 -31.74
C PRO A 299 -5.45 6.15 -30.52
N ALA A 300 -6.60 5.63 -30.04
CA ALA A 300 -7.27 6.18 -28.88
C ALA A 300 -6.48 5.90 -27.59
N TYR A 301 -6.00 4.67 -27.42
CA TYR A 301 -5.10 4.28 -26.34
C TYR A 301 -3.80 5.09 -26.35
N TYR A 302 -3.11 5.22 -27.49
CA TYR A 302 -1.87 6.01 -27.59
C TYR A 302 -2.10 7.48 -27.19
N LYS A 303 -3.16 8.10 -27.71
CA LYS A 303 -3.53 9.48 -27.40
C LYS A 303 -3.84 9.65 -25.90
N LYS A 304 -4.50 8.68 -25.29
CA LYS A 304 -4.83 8.68 -23.86
C LYS A 304 -3.57 8.55 -23.01
N LEU A 305 -2.69 7.59 -23.32
CA LEU A 305 -1.44 7.39 -22.59
C LEU A 305 -0.55 8.64 -22.66
N LYS A 306 -0.43 9.26 -23.84
CA LYS A 306 0.28 10.53 -24.00
C LYS A 306 -0.29 11.62 -23.09
N LYS A 307 -1.62 11.78 -23.04
CA LYS A 307 -2.27 12.77 -22.16
C LYS A 307 -2.00 12.51 -20.68
N MET A 308 -2.00 11.25 -20.25
CA MET A 308 -1.64 10.89 -18.87
C MET A 308 -0.18 11.28 -18.57
N VAL A 309 0.73 11.08 -19.53
CA VAL A 309 2.13 11.49 -19.39
C VAL A 309 2.27 13.01 -19.28
N ASP A 310 1.60 13.76 -20.15
CA ASP A 310 1.63 15.22 -20.12
C ASP A 310 1.04 15.75 -18.79
N ALA A 311 -0.09 15.19 -18.34
CA ALA A 311 -0.73 15.54 -17.06
C ALA A 311 0.15 15.22 -15.83
N ALA A 312 0.97 14.17 -15.89
CA ALA A 312 1.90 13.84 -14.83
C ALA A 312 3.11 14.79 -14.75
N VAL A 313 3.40 15.54 -15.82
CA VAL A 313 4.46 16.57 -15.84
C VAL A 313 3.92 17.90 -15.31
N GLU A 314 2.76 18.32 -15.81
CA GLU A 314 2.18 19.64 -15.53
C GLU A 314 1.39 19.66 -14.21
N GLY A 315 0.73 18.55 -13.85
CA GLY A 315 -0.33 18.50 -12.83
C GLY A 315 -1.75 18.64 -13.43
N PRO A 316 -2.80 18.50 -12.60
CA PRO A 316 -4.20 18.69 -12.96
C PRO A 316 -4.64 20.13 -13.18
#